data_AF-A0A2H0H1N7-F1
#
_entry.id   AF-A0A2H0H1N7-F1
#
_cell.length_a   1.000
_cell.length_b   1.000
_cell.length_c   1.000
_cell.angle_alpha   90.00
_cell.angle_beta   90.00
_cell.angle_gamma   90.00
#
_symmetry.space_group_name_H-M   'P 1'
#
loop_
_entity.id
_entity.type
_entity.pdbx_description
1 polymer ?
#
loop_
_entity_poly.entity_id
_entity_poly.type
_entity_poly.pdbx_seq_one_letter_code
_entity_poly.pdbx_strand_id
1 'polypeptide(L)' 'MRKRFEQQISLGQILIKDVQIRLKSRDAIYELMAALQKIFLTPTYNEQIFEILESKLNTGKKQTGRPGMDLWHIFVLA' A
#
# COMPACT_ATOMS: atom_id res chain seq x y z
N MET A 1 5.12 -9.99 -13.92
CA MET A 1 5.14 -10.14 -12.45
C MET A 1 4.56 -8.87 -11.84
N ARG A 2 3.67 -8.97 -10.84
CA ARG A 2 3.20 -7.76 -10.12
C ARG A 2 4.37 -7.24 -9.27
N LYS A 3 4.60 -5.93 -9.26
CA LYS A 3 5.55 -5.33 -8.33
C LYS A 3 4.91 -5.27 -6.94
N ARG A 4 5.72 -5.30 -5.88
CA ARG A 4 5.22 -5.10 -4.51
C ARG A 4 4.73 -3.66 -4.35
N PHE A 5 5.62 -2.70 -4.58
CA PHE A 5 5.30 -1.29 -4.81
C PHE A 5 6.59 -0.56 -5.19
N GLU A 6 6.50 0.42 -6.08
CA GLU A 6 7.52 1.45 -6.25
C GLU A 6 6.80 2.79 -6.12
N GLN A 7 7.19 3.61 -5.14
CA GLN A 7 6.59 4.93 -5.01
C GLN A 7 6.99 5.77 -6.22
N GLN A 8 6.10 5.89 -7.20
CA GLN A 8 6.31 6.76 -8.34
C GLN A 8 6.04 8.20 -7.90
N ILE A 9 7.11 9.00 -7.85
CA ILE A 9 7.01 10.43 -7.54
C ILE A 9 6.69 11.15 -8.85
N SER A 10 5.47 11.64 -8.97
CA SER A 10 5.08 12.56 -10.05
C SER A 10 5.24 14.00 -9.57
N LEU A 11 5.42 14.93 -10.52
CA LEU A 11 5.50 16.36 -10.20
C LEU A 11 4.25 16.80 -9.41
N GLY A 12 4.44 17.43 -8.25
CA GLY A 12 3.37 17.89 -7.38
C GLY A 12 2.87 16.87 -6.34
N GLN A 13 3.44 15.68 -6.27
CA GLN A 13 3.12 14.69 -5.23
C GLN A 13 4.10 14.77 -4.05
N ILE A 14 3.59 14.55 -2.85
CA ILE A 14 4.40 14.37 -1.64
C ILE A 14 4.59 12.88 -1.33
N LEU A 15 5.67 12.54 -0.63
CA LEU A 15 5.92 11.16 -0.24
C LEU A 15 4.90 10.72 0.82
N ILE A 16 4.59 9.42 0.89
CA ILE A 16 3.65 8.90 1.89
C ILE A 16 4.17 9.20 3.30
N LYS A 17 5.50 9.16 3.48
CA LYS A 17 6.18 9.52 4.74
C LYS A 17 5.96 10.98 5.17
N ASP A 18 5.74 11.88 4.22
CA ASP A 18 5.66 13.33 4.45
C ASP A 18 4.20 13.82 4.57
N VAL A 19 3.22 12.93 4.39
CA VAL A 19 1.80 13.27 4.56
C VAL A 19 1.51 13.57 6.02
N GLN A 20 1.03 14.79 6.30
CA GLN A 20 0.59 15.17 7.65
C GLN A 20 -0.86 14.78 7.87
N ILE A 21 -1.11 13.91 8.84
CA ILE A 21 -2.44 13.39 9.16
C ILE A 21 -2.93 14.03 10.45
N ARG A 22 -4.13 14.62 10.42
CA ARG A 22 -4.74 15.27 11.59
C ARG A 22 -5.35 14.23 12.53
N LEU A 23 -4.57 13.76 13.49
CA LEU A 23 -5.00 12.78 14.49
C LEU A 23 -6.07 13.29 15.48
N LYS A 24 -6.32 14.62 15.53
CA LYS A 24 -7.37 15.21 16.39
C LYS A 24 -8.74 15.28 15.71
N SER A 25 -8.89 14.70 14.52
CA SER A 25 -10.18 14.63 13.85
C SER A 25 -11.05 13.54 14.45
N ARG A 26 -12.38 13.73 14.42
CA ARG A 26 -13.35 12.69 14.78
C ARG A 26 -13.70 11.78 13.60
N ASP A 27 -13.26 12.13 12.40
CA ASP A 27 -13.56 11.32 11.22
C ASP A 27 -12.64 10.09 11.18
N ALA A 28 -13.24 8.91 11.06
CA ALA A 28 -12.53 7.63 11.01
C ALA A 28 -11.51 7.54 9.85
N ILE A 29 -11.67 8.36 8.80
CA ILE A 29 -10.74 8.40 7.67
C ILE A 29 -9.32 8.79 8.09
N TYR A 30 -9.15 9.68 9.07
CA TYR A 30 -7.81 10.10 9.50
C TYR A 30 -7.10 8.96 10.26
N GLU A 31 -7.83 8.15 11.02
CA GLU A 31 -7.28 6.96 11.67
C GLU A 31 -6.86 5.91 10.64
N LEU A 32 -7.68 5.68 9.63
CA LEU A 32 -7.35 4.79 8.52
C LEU A 32 -6.09 5.27 7.77
N MET A 33 -6.02 6.56 7.44
CA MET A 33 -4.84 7.13 6.79
C MET A 33 -3.59 6.95 7.65
N ALA A 34 -3.69 7.14 8.97
CA ALA A 34 -2.56 6.97 9.88
C ALA A 34 -2.11 5.50 9.96
N ALA A 35 -3.06 4.57 9.98
CA ALA A 35 -2.77 3.14 9.92
C ALA A 35 -2.09 2.75 8.60
N LEU A 36 -2.60 3.22 7.46
CA LEU A 36 -2.01 2.98 6.14
C LEU A 36 -0.59 3.57 6.05
N GLN A 37 -0.39 4.79 6.53
CA GLN A 37 0.93 5.41 6.58
C GLN A 37 1.89 4.58 7.46
N LYS A 38 1.44 4.12 8.63
CA LYS A 38 2.26 3.27 9.52
C LYS A 38 2.62 1.93 8.88
N ILE A 39 1.65 1.27 8.24
CA ILE A 39 1.87 0.03 7.50
C ILE A 39 2.90 0.25 6.38
N PHE A 40 2.81 1.38 5.69
CA PHE A 40 3.73 1.72 4.61
C PHE A 40 5.17 1.96 5.11
N LEU A 41 5.32 2.68 6.22
CA LEU A 41 6.62 3.10 6.73
C LEU A 41 7.35 2.04 7.57
N THR A 42 6.63 1.04 8.06
CA THR A 42 7.20 -0.04 8.87
C THR A 42 7.45 -1.27 7.99
N PRO A 43 8.71 -1.60 7.64
CA PRO A 43 9.02 -2.69 6.73
C PRO A 43 8.44 -4.04 7.16
N THR A 44 8.45 -4.34 8.46
CA THR A 44 7.93 -5.60 8.99
C THR A 44 6.42 -5.78 8.75
N TYR A 45 5.64 -4.70 8.80
CA TYR A 45 4.20 -4.75 8.50
C TYR A 45 3.97 -4.87 7.00
N ASN A 46 4.72 -4.11 6.23
CA ASN A 46 4.66 -4.11 4.78
C ASN A 46 4.96 -5.51 4.20
N GLU A 47 6.02 -6.16 4.68
CA GLU A 47 6.42 -7.51 4.29
C GLU A 47 5.33 -8.53 4.61
N GLN A 48 4.81 -8.55 5.84
CA GLN A 48 3.76 -9.48 6.25
C GLN A 48 2.49 -9.35 5.39
N ILE A 49 2.07 -8.12 5.09
CA ILE A 49 0.89 -7.88 4.25
C ILE A 49 1.14 -8.33 2.81
N PHE A 50 2.30 -8.02 2.24
CA PHE A 50 2.63 -8.44 0.89
C PHE A 50 2.76 -9.96 0.75
N GLU A 51 3.30 -10.66 1.74
CA GLU A 51 3.31 -12.12 1.74
C GLU A 51 1.90 -12.72 1.72
N ILE A 52 0.99 -12.18 2.53
CA ILE A 52 -0.42 -12.60 2.55
C ILE A 52 -1.07 -12.33 1.18
N LEU A 53 -0.86 -11.15 0.61
CA LEU A 53 -1.43 -10.77 -0.69
C LEU A 53 -0.86 -11.62 -1.83
N GLU A 54 0.46 -11.84 -1.86
CA GLU A 54 1.10 -12.69 -2.87
C GLU A 54 0.58 -14.13 -2.80
N SER A 55 0.48 -14.69 -1.59
CA SER A 55 -0.10 -16.00 -1.35
C SER A 55 -1.54 -16.08 -1.87
N LYS A 56 -2.40 -15.13 -1.52
CA LYS A 56 -3.81 -15.14 -1.96
C LYS A 56 -4.00 -14.89 -3.45
N LEU A 57 -3.18 -14.03 -4.05
CA LEU A 57 -3.36 -13.59 -5.43
C LEU A 57 -2.70 -14.51 -6.45
N ASN A 58 -1.57 -15.14 -6.10
CA ASN A 58 -0.76 -15.91 -7.04
C ASN A 58 -0.86 -17.44 -6.85
N THR A 59 -1.38 -17.94 -5.73
CA THR A 59 -1.53 -19.39 -5.52
C THR A 59 -2.37 -20.01 -6.65
N GLY A 60 -1.79 -20.99 -7.34
CA GLY A 60 -2.44 -21.70 -8.45
C GLY A 60 -2.61 -20.91 -9.75
N LYS A 61 -2.01 -19.71 -9.87
CA LYS A 61 -2.13 -18.85 -11.05
C LYS A 61 -0.80 -18.63 -11.75
N LYS A 62 -0.85 -18.42 -13.07
CA LYS A 62 0.31 -17.98 -13.85
C LYS A 62 0.71 -16.56 -13.43
N GLN A 63 2.01 -16.25 -13.52
CA GLN A 63 2.60 -14.95 -13.15
C GLN A 63 2.30 -13.82 -14.16
N THR A 64 1.06 -13.77 -14.64
CA THR A 64 0.53 -12.77 -15.57
C THR A 64 -0.27 -11.74 -14.76
N GLY A 65 0.29 -10.54 -14.61
CA GLY A 65 -0.35 -9.42 -13.91
C GLY A 65 -0.53 -8.22 -14.85
N ARG A 66 -1.54 -7.38 -14.60
CA ARG A 66 -1.71 -6.11 -15.32
C ARG A 66 -0.63 -5.13 -14.88
N PRO A 67 0.18 -4.56 -15.80
CA PRO A 67 1.11 -3.50 -15.48
C PRO A 67 0.38 -2.30 -14.85
N GLY A 68 0.97 -1.68 -13.84
CA GLY A 68 0.40 -0.51 -13.14
C GLY A 68 -0.54 -0.83 -11.98
N MET A 69 -0.78 -2.11 -11.66
CA MET A 69 -1.53 -2.53 -10.47
C MET A 69 -0.64 -3.38 -9.57
N ASP A 70 0.13 -2.71 -8.72
CA ASP A 70 0.98 -3.35 -7.72
C ASP A 70 0.18 -3.80 -6.48
N LEU A 71 0.85 -4.52 -5.58
CA LEU A 71 0.20 -5.06 -4.39
C LEU A 71 -0.29 -3.98 -3.43
N TRP A 72 0.39 -2.84 -3.36
CA TRP A 72 -0.03 -1.71 -2.53
C TRP A 72 -1.33 -1.09 -3.03
N HIS A 73 -1.46 -0.85 -4.34
CA HIS A 73 -2.70 -0.36 -4.92
C HIS A 73 -3.86 -1.34 -4.69
N ILE A 74 -3.60 -2.65 -4.80
CA ILE A 74 -4.61 -3.67 -4.50
C ILE A 74 -5.02 -3.62 -3.03
N PHE A 75 -4.06 -3.50 -2.11
CA PHE A 75 -4.34 -3.43 -0.68
C PHE A 75 -5.19 -2.21 -0.30
N VAL A 76 -4.94 -1.05 -0.92
CA VAL A 76 -5.62 0.21 -0.58
C VAL A 76 -7.01 0.33 -1.23
N LEU A 77 -7.22 -0.26 -2.42
CA LEU A 77 -8.43 -0.06 -3.22
C LEU A 77 -9.45 -1.22 -3.21
N ALA A 78 -9.05 -2.42 -2.77
CA ALA A 78 -9.91 -3.59 -2.72
C ALA A 78 -10.84 -3.57 -1.49
#